data_AF-A0A2T9YLG0-F1
#
_entry.id   AF-A0A2T9YLG0-F1
#
_cell.length_a   1.000
_cell.length_b   1.000
_cell.length_c   1.000
_cell.angle_alpha   90.00
_cell.angle_beta   90.00
_cell.angle_gamma   90.00
#
_symmetry.space_group_name_H-M   'P 1'
#
loop_
_entity.id
_entity.type
_entity.pdbx_description
1 polymer ?
#
loop_
_entity_poly.entity_id
_entity_poly.type
_entity_poly.pdbx_seq_one_letter_code
_entity_poly.pdbx_strand_id
1 'polypeptide(L)'
;MNQSILKRAVGAPVKIYSKIPEHRAEIFRIYRGLVKSSKKINDSVISDFLTSWIRERFRFNRHLNAKQKLQTGINNGLKAQITIEKAIEQQNEQVELLQDTPKHKKSGINKVGKELEFLADNAYGRRGRVYYIIEKIKEKSSEGKITRFLKDIRPLPSIKKDPQPCYAIKFDERVYSIPDTYKELAESVKQRQEMAKIKRGRSRDNKQNIRTISEKHKVFNVVTSSNIRFYRIKGNTQPNWLSVLIKRLTLRKDRAFRSIQDLEEIFCDMREEEAFLARLGVHDHGYLPEIKKTIDILSQRIKTITHKNFS
;
A
#
# COMPACT_ATOMS: atom_id res chain seq x y z
N MET A 1 0.12 31.39 -34.82
CA MET A 1 -0.08 30.41 -33.72
C MET A 1 1.29 30.01 -33.17
N ASN A 2 1.58 30.35 -31.91
CA ASN A 2 2.90 30.23 -31.29
C ASN A 2 3.27 28.79 -30.93
N GLN A 3 4.14 28.16 -31.72
CA GLN A 3 4.74 26.85 -31.42
C GLN A 3 5.68 26.86 -30.19
N SER A 4 5.99 28.04 -29.63
CA SER A 4 6.81 28.20 -28.42
C SER A 4 6.08 27.88 -27.10
N ILE A 5 4.74 27.80 -27.11
CA ILE A 5 3.94 27.48 -25.92
C ILE A 5 3.83 25.96 -25.70
N LEU A 6 3.92 25.16 -26.78
CA LEU A 6 3.79 23.70 -26.71
C LEU A 6 5.08 22.97 -26.27
N LYS A 7 6.25 23.62 -26.33
CA LYS A 7 7.54 22.99 -25.91
C LYS A 7 7.83 23.02 -24.40
N ARG A 8 7.02 23.71 -23.58
CA ARG A 8 7.20 23.70 -22.11
C ARG A 8 6.49 22.55 -21.38
N ALA A 9 5.78 21.68 -22.10
CA ALA A 9 5.05 20.55 -21.51
C ALA A 9 5.86 19.25 -21.39
N VAL A 10 7.11 19.23 -21.87
CA VAL A 10 7.98 18.04 -21.78
C VAL A 10 8.92 18.16 -20.58
N GLY A 11 8.48 17.61 -19.45
CA GLY A 11 9.36 16.75 -18.65
C GLY A 11 10.24 17.37 -17.57
N ALA A 12 9.90 18.51 -16.96
CA ALA A 12 10.49 18.79 -15.64
C ALA A 12 10.02 17.68 -14.68
N PRO A 13 10.93 16.90 -14.04
CA PRO A 13 10.53 15.81 -13.17
C PRO A 13 9.63 16.35 -12.08
N VAL A 14 8.38 15.86 -12.01
CA VAL A 14 7.41 16.28 -10.99
C VAL A 14 8.08 16.08 -9.63
N LYS A 15 8.38 17.18 -8.94
CA LYS A 15 9.03 17.12 -7.62
C LYS A 15 8.08 16.39 -6.67
N ILE A 16 8.46 15.18 -6.28
CA ILE A 16 7.71 14.38 -5.32
C ILE A 16 8.09 14.89 -3.92
N TYR A 17 7.34 15.86 -3.40
CA TYR A 17 7.64 16.50 -2.11
C TYR A 17 7.67 15.53 -0.92
N SER A 18 6.91 14.43 -0.99
CA SER A 18 6.93 13.37 0.03
C SER A 18 8.26 12.60 0.11
N LYS A 19 9.12 12.71 -0.91
CA LYS A 19 10.45 12.07 -0.94
C LYS A 19 11.56 12.99 -0.43
N ILE A 20 11.27 14.26 -0.14
CA ILE A 20 12.26 15.21 0.39
C ILE A 20 12.60 14.78 1.84
N PRO A 21 13.88 14.52 2.15
CA PRO A 21 14.30 14.02 3.46
C PRO A 21 13.86 14.90 4.63
N GLU A 22 13.97 16.23 4.51
CA GLU A 22 13.59 17.15 5.60
C GLU A 22 12.09 17.02 5.95
N HIS A 23 11.22 17.05 4.94
CA HIS A 23 9.77 16.89 5.16
C HIS A 23 9.45 15.53 5.76
N ARG A 24 10.11 14.46 5.29
CA ARG A 24 9.90 13.12 5.81
C ARG A 24 10.31 13.01 7.28
N ALA A 25 11.45 13.60 7.65
CA ALA A 25 11.91 13.66 9.04
C ALA A 25 10.90 14.40 9.92
N GLU A 26 10.41 15.55 9.46
CA GLU A 26 9.43 16.35 10.18
C GLU A 26 8.09 15.61 10.37
N ILE A 27 7.57 14.96 9.33
CA ILE A 27 6.35 14.14 9.41
C ILE A 27 6.53 13.00 10.42
N PHE A 28 7.69 12.33 10.43
CA PHE A 28 7.95 11.27 11.40
C PHE A 28 8.12 11.79 12.82
N ARG A 29 8.72 12.97 13.00
CA ARG A 29 8.82 13.64 14.31
C ARG A 29 7.43 13.90 14.88
N ILE A 30 6.55 14.51 14.09
CA ILE A 30 5.16 14.80 14.49
C ILE A 30 4.41 13.50 14.77
N TYR A 31 4.49 12.50 13.89
CA TYR A 31 3.84 11.20 14.09
C TYR A 31 4.26 10.53 15.40
N ARG A 32 5.57 10.45 15.66
CA ARG A 32 6.11 9.84 16.88
C ARG A 32 5.70 10.64 18.12
N GLY A 33 5.74 11.97 18.04
CA GLY A 33 5.29 12.88 19.10
C GLY A 33 3.82 12.63 19.46
N LEU A 34 2.93 12.69 18.48
CA LEU A 34 1.50 12.44 18.66
C LEU A 34 1.21 11.07 19.29
N VAL A 35 1.81 10.00 18.77
CA VAL A 35 1.61 8.65 19.32
C VAL A 35 2.16 8.55 20.75
N LYS A 36 3.33 9.13 21.04
CA LYS A 36 3.91 9.15 22.39
C LYS A 36 3.03 9.93 23.36
N SER A 37 2.56 11.11 22.98
CA SER A 37 1.71 11.94 23.83
C SER A 37 0.33 11.32 24.05
N SER A 38 -0.29 10.70 23.03
CA SER A 38 -1.59 10.02 23.20
C SER A 38 -1.57 8.90 24.25
N LYS A 39 -0.42 8.26 24.49
CA LYS A 39 -0.24 7.22 25.52
C LYS A 39 -0.11 7.77 26.95
N LYS A 40 0.11 9.08 27.11
CA LYS A 40 0.19 9.73 28.42
C LYS A 40 -1.18 10.11 28.99
N ILE A 41 -2.24 10.02 28.18
CA ILE A 41 -3.62 10.23 28.63
C ILE A 41 -4.02 9.01 29.46
N ASN A 42 -4.51 9.23 30.68
CA ASN A 42 -4.83 8.17 31.63
C ASN A 42 -6.04 7.32 31.19
N ASP A 43 -6.97 7.93 30.46
CA ASP A 43 -8.12 7.22 29.88
C ASP A 43 -7.68 6.33 28.71
N SER A 44 -7.74 5.02 28.93
CA SER A 44 -7.41 4.01 27.92
C SER A 44 -8.27 4.06 26.66
N VAL A 45 -9.57 4.39 26.75
CA VAL A 45 -10.46 4.50 25.58
C VAL A 45 -10.00 5.65 24.70
N ILE A 46 -9.71 6.80 25.30
CA ILE A 46 -9.21 7.98 24.59
C ILE A 46 -7.84 7.68 23.98
N SER A 47 -6.94 7.07 24.75
CA SER A 47 -5.58 6.74 24.29
C SER A 47 -5.56 5.79 23.09
N ASP A 48 -6.35 4.71 23.14
CA ASP A 48 -6.45 3.71 22.08
C ASP A 48 -7.13 4.30 20.83
N PHE A 49 -8.19 5.08 21.02
CA PHE A 49 -8.86 5.80 19.95
C PHE A 49 -7.88 6.74 19.23
N LEU A 50 -7.16 7.58 19.97
CA LEU A 50 -6.21 8.53 19.41
C LEU A 50 -5.07 7.82 18.69
N THR A 51 -4.47 6.81 19.31
CA THR A 51 -3.38 6.03 18.70
C THR A 51 -3.82 5.44 17.36
N SER A 52 -5.01 4.85 17.31
CA SER A 52 -5.58 4.24 16.11
C SER A 52 -5.91 5.29 15.04
N TRP A 53 -6.51 6.41 15.45
CA TRP A 53 -6.90 7.49 14.55
C TRP A 53 -5.70 8.24 13.97
N ILE A 54 -4.68 8.53 14.77
CA ILE A 54 -3.40 9.11 14.32
C ILE A 54 -2.79 8.22 13.23
N ARG A 55 -2.67 6.91 13.49
CA ARG A 55 -2.14 5.96 12.50
C ARG A 55 -2.94 5.96 11.20
N GLU A 56 -4.26 5.98 11.30
CA GLU A 56 -5.15 6.04 10.13
C GLU A 56 -4.95 7.32 9.33
N ARG A 57 -4.91 8.49 9.99
CA ARG A 57 -4.76 9.79 9.31
C ARG A 57 -3.43 9.94 8.59
N PHE A 58 -2.33 9.50 9.21
CA PHE A 58 -1.02 9.50 8.54
C PHE A 58 -0.98 8.54 7.35
N ARG A 59 -1.57 7.34 7.48
CA ARG A 59 -1.66 6.38 6.36
C ARG A 59 -2.53 6.89 5.23
N PHE A 60 -3.70 7.42 5.55
CA PHE A 60 -4.62 7.99 4.56
C PHE A 60 -3.94 9.10 3.75
N ASN A 61 -3.08 9.88 4.38
CA ASN A 61 -2.36 10.99 3.76
C ASN A 61 -1.00 10.61 3.14
N ARG A 62 -0.59 9.33 3.14
CA ARG A 62 0.75 8.89 2.66
C ARG A 62 1.06 9.23 1.20
N HIS A 63 0.02 9.42 0.38
CA HIS A 63 0.13 9.71 -1.05
C HIS A 63 0.01 11.20 -1.37
N LEU A 64 -0.04 12.08 -0.37
CA LEU A 64 -0.07 13.53 -0.59
C LEU A 64 1.28 14.00 -1.13
N ASN A 65 1.28 14.47 -2.38
CA ASN A 65 2.49 14.97 -3.05
C ASN A 65 2.44 16.47 -3.34
N ALA A 66 1.29 17.13 -3.20
CA ALA A 66 1.18 18.58 -3.44
C ALA A 66 1.73 19.37 -2.25
N LYS A 67 2.65 20.31 -2.50
CA LYS A 67 3.32 21.13 -1.46
C LYS A 67 2.33 21.77 -0.48
N GLN A 68 1.29 22.42 -0.98
CA GLN A 68 0.26 23.07 -0.15
C GLN A 68 -0.46 22.05 0.74
N LYS A 69 -0.94 20.93 0.17
CA LYS A 69 -1.63 19.88 0.93
C LYS A 69 -0.73 19.24 1.99
N LEU A 70 0.55 19.06 1.68
CA LEU A 70 1.54 18.54 2.62
C LEU A 70 1.74 19.51 3.79
N GLN A 71 1.90 20.81 3.51
CA GLN A 71 2.02 21.84 4.54
C GLN A 71 0.77 21.93 5.41
N THR A 72 -0.42 21.89 4.80
CA THR A 72 -1.68 21.82 5.56
C THR A 72 -1.72 20.60 6.46
N GLY A 73 -1.26 19.44 5.97
CA GLY A 73 -1.14 18.21 6.76
C GLY A 73 -0.20 18.35 7.96
N ILE A 74 0.97 18.95 7.76
CA ILE A 74 1.95 19.26 8.81
C ILE A 74 1.33 20.20 9.86
N ASN A 75 0.74 21.31 9.43
CA ASN A 75 0.10 22.27 10.32
C ASN A 75 -1.04 21.63 11.13
N ASN A 76 -1.84 20.76 10.52
CA ASN A 76 -2.88 20.02 11.22
C ASN A 76 -2.30 19.03 12.24
N GLY A 77 -1.18 18.38 11.92
CA GLY A 77 -0.47 17.50 12.85
C GLY A 77 0.08 18.25 14.06
N LEU A 78 0.68 19.42 13.86
CA LEU A 78 1.17 20.29 14.94
C LEU A 78 0.03 20.82 15.81
N LYS A 79 -1.08 21.26 15.20
CA LYS A 79 -2.29 21.66 15.95
C LYS A 79 -2.81 20.53 16.83
N ALA A 80 -2.90 19.31 16.27
CA ALA A 80 -3.32 18.14 17.03
C ALA A 80 -2.37 17.82 18.17
N GLN A 81 -1.06 18.04 17.99
CA GLN A 81 -0.07 17.82 19.04
C GLN A 81 -0.28 18.79 20.21
N ILE A 82 -0.44 20.08 19.91
CA ILE A 82 -0.76 21.12 20.91
C ILE A 82 -2.05 20.78 21.66
N THR A 83 -3.10 20.31 20.97
CA THR A 83 -4.36 19.91 21.61
C THR A 83 -4.17 18.74 22.58
N ILE A 84 -3.37 17.72 22.20
CA ILE A 84 -3.10 16.58 23.09
C ILE A 84 -2.24 17.00 24.28
N GLU A 85 -1.23 17.85 24.08
CA GLU A 85 -0.37 18.35 25.16
C GLU A 85 -1.17 19.15 26.19
N LYS A 86 -2.02 20.07 25.74
CA LYS A 86 -2.95 20.81 26.62
C LYS A 86 -3.91 19.89 27.38
N ALA A 87 -4.43 18.84 26.73
CA ALA A 87 -5.29 17.87 27.40
C ALA A 87 -4.53 17.08 28.48
N ILE A 88 -3.25 16.78 28.28
CA ILE A 88 -2.40 16.13 29.29
C ILE A 88 -2.13 17.08 30.46
N GLU A 89 -1.83 18.35 30.19
CA GLU A 89 -1.64 19.38 31.23
C GLU A 89 -2.89 19.51 32.11
N GLN A 90 -4.07 19.65 31.48
CA GLN A 90 -5.36 19.71 32.17
C GLN A 90 -5.65 18.46 33.01
N GLN A 91 -5.27 17.29 32.51
CA GLN A 91 -5.43 16.04 33.26
C GLN A 91 -4.51 16.01 34.50
N ASN A 92 -3.28 16.49 34.39
CA ASN A 92 -2.34 16.53 35.50
C ASN A 92 -2.79 17.54 36.58
N GLU A 93 -3.26 18.73 36.17
CA GLU A 93 -3.86 19.72 37.07
C GLU A 93 -5.05 19.14 37.85
N GLN A 94 -5.90 18.35 37.18
CA GLN A 94 -7.03 17.66 37.84
C GLN A 94 -6.56 16.63 38.87
N VAL A 95 -5.47 15.91 38.60
CA VAL A 95 -4.91 14.92 39.54
C VAL A 95 -4.28 15.61 40.75
N GLU A 96 -3.56 16.71 40.56
CA GLU A 96 -2.94 17.51 41.63
C GLU A 96 -4.01 18.11 42.56
N LEU A 97 -5.07 18.69 42.01
CA LEU A 97 -6.20 19.23 42.78
C LEU A 97 -6.90 18.18 43.66
N LEU A 98 -6.93 16.92 43.21
CA LEU A 98 -7.51 15.80 43.97
C LEU A 98 -6.61 15.31 45.10
N GLN A 99 -5.29 15.56 45.04
CA GLN A 99 -4.34 15.18 46.08
C GLN A 99 -4.27 16.23 47.20
N ASP A 100 -4.44 17.50 46.88
CA ASP A 100 -4.19 18.61 47.82
C ASP A 100 -5.40 19.05 48.67
N THR A 101 -6.62 18.53 48.42
CA THR A 101 -7.82 19.00 49.15
C THR A 101 -8.43 17.98 50.12
N PRO A 102 -8.11 18.04 51.43
CA PRO A 102 -8.94 17.45 52.46
C PRO A 102 -10.20 18.33 52.67
N LYS A 103 -11.33 17.87 52.13
CA LYS A 103 -12.72 18.17 52.58
C LYS A 103 -13.40 19.52 52.31
N HIS A 104 -12.80 20.57 51.74
CA HIS A 104 -13.53 21.85 51.58
C HIS A 104 -13.59 22.44 50.16
N LYS A 105 -14.83 22.76 49.75
CA LYS A 105 -15.32 23.53 48.57
C LYS A 105 -15.43 22.79 47.22
N LYS A 106 -16.57 22.11 47.03
CA LYS A 106 -17.07 21.52 45.76
C LYS A 106 -17.47 22.54 44.67
N SER A 107 -17.36 23.85 44.90
CA SER A 107 -17.99 24.86 44.03
C SER A 107 -17.13 25.38 42.87
N GLY A 108 -15.92 24.85 42.64
CA GLY A 108 -15.01 25.31 41.58
C GLY A 108 -14.61 24.30 40.50
N ILE A 109 -15.04 23.04 40.61
CA ILE A 109 -14.51 21.90 39.81
C ILE A 109 -15.00 21.89 38.35
N ASN A 110 -15.94 22.77 37.97
CA ASN A 110 -16.58 22.72 36.66
C ASN A 110 -15.78 23.32 35.49
N LYS A 111 -14.53 23.78 35.70
CA LYS A 111 -13.66 24.17 34.58
C LYS A 111 -12.98 22.92 34.02
N VAL A 112 -13.79 21.97 33.56
CA VAL A 112 -13.33 20.78 32.85
C VAL A 112 -12.46 21.23 31.68
N GLY A 113 -11.27 20.65 31.57
CA GLY A 113 -10.33 20.96 30.50
C GLY A 113 -11.00 20.79 29.14
N LYS A 114 -11.23 21.90 28.42
CA LYS A 114 -12.00 21.94 27.18
C LYS A 114 -11.42 21.00 26.12
N GLU A 115 -10.10 20.89 26.05
CA GLU A 115 -9.38 20.01 25.14
C GLU A 115 -9.56 18.55 25.54
N LEU A 116 -9.44 18.21 26.83
CA LEU A 116 -9.68 16.85 27.31
C LEU A 116 -11.13 16.41 27.05
N GLU A 117 -12.11 17.28 27.32
CA GLU A 117 -13.52 17.05 27.01
C GLU A 117 -13.74 16.85 25.52
N PHE A 118 -13.12 17.69 24.67
CA PHE A 118 -13.19 17.53 23.22
C PHE A 118 -12.65 16.17 22.75
N LEU A 119 -11.55 15.69 23.32
CA LEU A 119 -11.01 14.37 23.00
C LEU A 119 -11.94 13.25 23.49
N ALA A 120 -12.47 13.37 24.70
CA ALA A 120 -13.44 12.44 25.27
C ALA A 120 -14.72 12.38 24.42
N ASP A 121 -15.26 13.52 23.99
CA ASP A 121 -16.45 13.60 23.13
C ASP A 121 -16.28 12.81 21.82
N ASN A 122 -15.09 12.85 21.23
CA ASN A 122 -14.79 12.12 20.00
C ASN A 122 -14.59 10.62 20.26
N ALA A 123 -13.89 10.25 21.34
CA ALA A 123 -13.59 8.86 21.67
C ALA A 123 -14.84 8.10 22.13
N TYR A 124 -15.64 8.70 23.03
CA TYR A 124 -16.87 8.15 23.56
C TYR A 124 -18.09 8.38 22.65
N GLY A 125 -17.87 8.87 21.43
CA GLY A 125 -18.94 8.98 20.44
C GLY A 125 -20.07 9.89 20.85
N ARG A 126 -19.81 10.95 21.62
CA ARG A 126 -20.73 12.08 21.78
C ARG A 126 -20.70 12.99 20.55
N ARG A 127 -19.56 13.01 19.85
CA ARG A 127 -19.34 13.75 18.60
C ARG A 127 -18.53 12.94 17.57
N GLY A 128 -18.43 13.48 16.36
CA GLY A 128 -17.52 12.99 15.34
C GLY A 128 -17.90 11.63 14.74
N ARG A 129 -16.89 10.82 14.42
CA ARG A 129 -17.08 9.57 13.67
C ARG A 129 -17.77 8.49 14.49
N VAL A 130 -17.39 8.35 15.75
CA VAL A 130 -17.95 7.32 16.64
C VAL A 130 -19.43 7.62 16.90
N TYR A 131 -19.80 8.88 17.13
CA TYR A 131 -21.20 9.33 17.22
C TYR A 131 -22.01 8.95 15.98
N TYR A 132 -21.51 9.28 14.78
CA TYR A 132 -22.17 8.94 13.52
C TYR A 132 -22.43 7.42 13.39
N ILE A 133 -21.51 6.60 13.88
CA ILE A 133 -21.66 5.14 13.85
C ILE A 133 -22.74 4.68 14.83
N ILE A 134 -22.71 5.18 16.07
CA ILE A 134 -23.70 4.87 17.10
C ILE A 134 -25.11 5.22 16.61
N GLU A 135 -25.30 6.42 16.06
CA GLU A 135 -26.60 6.83 15.50
C GLU A 135 -27.05 5.90 14.37
N LYS A 136 -26.15 5.48 13.47
CA LYS A 136 -26.51 4.53 12.41
C LYS A 136 -26.85 3.14 12.91
N ILE A 137 -26.29 2.72 14.04
CA ILE A 137 -26.66 1.47 14.72
C ILE A 137 -28.05 1.60 15.36
N LYS A 138 -28.33 2.73 16.04
CA LYS A 138 -29.64 3.03 16.63
C LYS A 138 -30.76 3.12 15.60
N GLU A 139 -30.49 3.76 14.45
CA GLU A 139 -31.43 3.88 13.32
C GLU A 139 -31.76 2.54 12.63
N LYS A 140 -31.18 1.40 13.09
CA LYS A 140 -31.35 0.08 12.46
C LYS A 140 -31.00 0.10 10.97
N SER A 141 -29.87 0.70 10.62
CA SER A 141 -29.32 0.64 9.26
C SER A 141 -29.24 -0.81 8.77
N SER A 142 -29.22 -1.01 7.45
CA SER A 142 -29.06 -2.34 6.83
C SER A 142 -27.95 -3.17 7.50
N GLU A 143 -28.22 -4.45 7.75
CA GLU A 143 -27.33 -5.43 8.39
C GLU A 143 -25.86 -5.34 7.93
N GLY A 144 -25.63 -5.22 6.61
CA GLY A 144 -24.29 -5.11 6.03
C GLY A 144 -23.53 -3.84 6.44
N LYS A 145 -24.23 -2.74 6.74
CA LYS A 145 -23.60 -1.49 7.21
C LYS A 145 -23.20 -1.59 8.68
N ILE A 146 -24.06 -2.17 9.51
CA ILE A 146 -23.81 -2.36 10.94
C ILE A 146 -22.63 -3.28 11.16
N THR A 147 -22.65 -4.48 10.55
CA THR A 147 -21.54 -5.45 10.63
C THR A 147 -20.21 -4.85 10.14
N ARG A 148 -20.25 -3.99 9.11
CA ARG A 148 -19.07 -3.24 8.68
C ARG A 148 -18.57 -2.27 9.76
N PHE A 149 -19.45 -1.48 10.37
CA PHE A 149 -19.05 -0.51 11.38
C PHE A 149 -18.43 -1.17 12.62
N LEU A 150 -18.98 -2.31 13.05
CA LEU A 150 -18.42 -3.08 14.17
C LEU A 150 -17.01 -3.58 13.88
N LYS A 151 -16.76 -3.98 12.63
CA LYS A 151 -15.46 -4.47 12.18
C LYS A 151 -14.43 -3.35 11.98
N ASP A 152 -14.86 -2.22 11.41
CA ASP A 152 -13.97 -1.13 11.02
C ASP A 152 -14.69 0.22 11.04
N ILE A 153 -14.34 1.07 12.02
CA ILE A 153 -14.96 2.40 12.18
C ILE A 153 -14.44 3.44 11.18
N ARG A 154 -13.41 3.11 10.40
CA ARG A 154 -12.80 4.03 9.44
C ARG A 154 -13.80 4.56 8.41
N PRO A 155 -13.56 5.75 7.84
CA PRO A 155 -14.33 6.24 6.69
C PRO A 155 -14.23 5.28 5.49
N LEU A 156 -15.29 5.18 4.69
CA LEU A 156 -15.31 4.32 3.50
C LEU A 156 -14.16 4.63 2.51
N PRO A 157 -13.77 5.91 2.25
CA PRO A 157 -12.61 6.21 1.43
C PRO A 157 -11.31 5.61 1.97
N SER A 158 -11.11 5.61 3.30
CA SER A 158 -9.93 5.04 3.93
C SER A 158 -9.89 3.52 3.79
N ILE A 159 -11.04 2.85 3.94
CA ILE A 159 -11.16 1.40 3.74
C ILE A 159 -10.88 1.03 2.28
N LYS A 160 -11.43 1.77 1.32
CA LYS A 160 -11.16 1.54 -0.11
C LYS A 160 -9.68 1.69 -0.45
N LYS A 161 -9.00 2.64 0.18
CA LYS A 161 -7.58 2.94 -0.03
C LYS A 161 -6.64 1.93 0.61
N ASP A 162 -7.01 1.44 1.79
CA ASP A 162 -6.24 0.52 2.62
C ASP A 162 -7.16 -0.59 3.17
N PRO A 163 -7.53 -1.59 2.33
CA PRO A 163 -8.53 -2.60 2.65
C PRO A 163 -8.03 -3.71 3.59
N GLN A 164 -6.75 -3.70 3.94
CA GLN A 164 -6.14 -4.76 4.74
C GLN A 164 -6.72 -4.77 6.17
N PRO A 165 -7.08 -5.95 6.72
CA PRO A 165 -7.66 -6.04 8.07
C PRO A 165 -6.75 -5.49 9.18
N CYS A 166 -5.43 -5.55 9.02
CA CYS A 166 -4.47 -5.02 10.00
C CYS A 166 -4.54 -3.48 10.15
N TYR A 167 -5.28 -2.79 9.28
CA TYR A 167 -5.50 -1.36 9.35
C TYR A 167 -6.88 -0.98 9.88
N ALA A 168 -7.75 -1.96 10.13
CA ALA A 168 -9.07 -1.71 10.68
C ALA A 168 -8.95 -1.10 12.09
N ILE A 169 -9.80 -0.12 12.37
CA ILE A 169 -9.98 0.39 13.73
C ILE A 169 -11.23 -0.27 14.27
N LYS A 170 -11.06 -1.12 15.29
CA LYS A 170 -12.20 -1.80 15.93
C LYS A 170 -13.04 -0.77 16.69
N PHE A 171 -14.35 -1.00 16.72
CA PHE A 171 -15.24 -0.26 17.61
C PHE A 171 -14.98 -0.71 19.05
N ASP A 172 -14.85 0.23 19.99
CA ASP A 172 -14.65 -0.08 21.40
C ASP A 172 -16.01 -0.32 22.07
N GLU A 173 -16.21 -1.52 22.61
CA GLU A 173 -17.48 -1.94 23.22
C GLU A 173 -17.82 -1.15 24.48
N ARG A 174 -16.82 -0.56 25.15
CA ARG A 174 -17.03 0.28 26.34
C ARG A 174 -17.78 1.58 26.01
N VAL A 175 -17.72 2.02 24.76
CA VAL A 175 -18.34 3.27 24.32
C VAL A 175 -19.85 3.11 24.11
N TYR A 176 -20.27 1.95 23.60
CA TYR A 176 -21.68 1.67 23.32
C TYR A 176 -21.93 0.17 23.36
N SER A 177 -22.84 -0.25 24.24
CA SER A 177 -23.28 -1.64 24.32
C SER A 177 -24.06 -1.99 23.06
N ILE A 178 -23.45 -2.82 22.21
CA ILE A 178 -24.04 -3.27 20.96
C ILE A 178 -25.13 -4.29 21.30
N PRO A 179 -26.38 -4.11 20.83
CA PRO A 179 -27.44 -5.10 20.99
C PRO A 179 -27.00 -6.49 20.50
N ASP A 180 -27.35 -7.54 21.25
CA ASP A 180 -26.89 -8.90 20.98
C ASP A 180 -27.34 -9.42 19.61
N THR A 181 -28.50 -8.96 19.13
CA THR A 181 -28.99 -9.23 17.77
C THR A 181 -27.97 -8.90 16.69
N TYR A 182 -27.19 -7.83 16.87
CA TYR A 182 -26.15 -7.45 15.91
C TYR A 182 -24.84 -8.21 16.09
N LYS A 183 -24.56 -8.71 17.31
CA LYS A 183 -23.41 -9.61 17.55
C LYS A 183 -23.64 -10.95 16.88
N GLU A 184 -24.82 -11.54 17.10
CA GLU A 184 -25.26 -12.78 16.44
C GLU A 184 -25.23 -12.64 14.92
N LEU A 185 -25.70 -11.51 14.40
CA LEU A 185 -25.64 -11.21 12.98
C LEU A 185 -24.18 -11.17 12.47
N ALA A 186 -23.28 -10.48 13.17
CA ALA A 186 -21.88 -10.40 12.78
C ALA A 186 -21.21 -11.79 12.78
N GLU A 187 -21.54 -12.64 13.75
CA GLU A 187 -21.08 -14.03 13.82
C GLU A 187 -21.65 -14.88 12.69
N SER A 188 -22.95 -14.77 12.40
CA SER A 188 -23.59 -15.49 11.29
C SER A 188 -22.97 -15.13 9.95
N VAL A 189 -22.62 -13.86 9.73
CA VAL A 189 -21.92 -13.39 8.52
C VAL A 189 -20.51 -13.98 8.45
N LYS A 190 -19.79 -14.05 9.57
CA LYS A 190 -18.47 -14.68 9.65
C LYS A 190 -18.54 -16.17 9.32
N GLN A 191 -19.49 -16.90 9.92
CA GLN A 191 -19.72 -18.32 9.64
C GLN A 191 -20.08 -18.55 8.15
N ARG A 192 -20.97 -17.74 7.57
CA ARG A 192 -21.30 -17.80 6.14
C ARG A 192 -20.07 -17.59 5.26
N GLN A 193 -19.20 -16.64 5.60
CA GLN A 193 -17.95 -16.39 4.87
C GLN A 193 -16.97 -17.56 4.99
N GLU A 194 -16.84 -18.17 6.17
CA GLU A 194 -15.99 -19.35 6.38
C GLU A 194 -16.52 -20.55 5.60
N MET A 195 -17.83 -20.82 5.66
CA MET A 195 -18.48 -21.86 4.87
C MET A 195 -18.34 -21.61 3.37
N ALA A 196 -18.42 -20.35 2.91
CA ALA A 196 -18.18 -20.00 1.51
C ALA A 196 -16.72 -20.21 1.09
N LYS A 197 -15.74 -19.93 1.97
CA LYS A 197 -14.31 -20.24 1.72
C LYS A 197 -14.09 -21.74 1.61
N ILE A 198 -14.70 -22.53 2.49
CA ILE A 198 -14.65 -24.00 2.44
C ILE A 198 -15.25 -24.52 1.13
N LYS A 199 -16.40 -23.98 0.70
CA LYS A 199 -17.03 -24.34 -0.58
C LYS A 199 -16.19 -23.91 -1.79
N ARG A 200 -15.55 -22.74 -1.76
CA ARG A 200 -14.65 -22.27 -2.84
C ARG A 200 -13.35 -23.06 -2.91
N GLY A 201 -12.86 -23.61 -1.79
CA GLY A 201 -11.75 -24.56 -1.77
C GLY A 201 -12.11 -25.99 -2.18
N ARG A 202 -13.42 -26.32 -2.23
CA ARG A 202 -13.94 -27.68 -2.56
C ARG A 202 -14.72 -27.76 -3.87
N SER A 203 -14.95 -26.64 -4.55
CA SER A 203 -15.61 -26.59 -5.87
C SER A 203 -14.52 -26.64 -6.94
N ARG A 204 -14.07 -27.84 -7.35
CA ARG A 204 -14.70 -28.50 -8.50
C ARG A 204 -14.60 -30.04 -8.55
N ASP A 205 -13.87 -30.70 -7.64
CA ASP A 205 -13.48 -32.11 -7.86
C ASP A 205 -14.04 -33.14 -6.86
N ASN A 206 -14.85 -32.74 -5.89
CA ASN A 206 -15.11 -33.61 -4.72
C ASN A 206 -16.56 -34.08 -4.55
N LYS A 207 -17.13 -34.67 -5.60
CA LYS A 207 -18.33 -35.54 -5.45
C LYS A 207 -18.20 -36.96 -5.99
N GLN A 208 -17.07 -37.37 -6.58
CA GLN A 208 -16.97 -38.75 -7.11
C GLN A 208 -15.71 -39.58 -6.82
N ASN A 209 -14.61 -39.07 -6.24
CA ASN A 209 -13.45 -39.95 -6.00
C ASN A 209 -12.76 -39.76 -4.65
N ILE A 210 -13.24 -40.56 -3.69
CA ILE A 210 -12.56 -40.90 -2.41
C ILE A 210 -11.57 -42.07 -2.61
N ARG A 211 -11.51 -42.68 -3.80
CA ARG A 211 -10.47 -43.65 -4.17
C ARG A 211 -9.37 -42.92 -4.96
N THR A 212 -8.10 -43.21 -4.65
CA THR A 212 -6.83 -42.67 -5.21
C THR A 212 -6.36 -41.28 -4.76
N ILE A 213 -5.94 -41.17 -3.49
CA ILE A 213 -5.12 -40.06 -2.97
C ILE A 213 -3.72 -40.02 -3.61
N SER A 214 -3.25 -41.11 -4.24
CA SER A 214 -1.94 -41.16 -4.90
C SER A 214 -1.87 -40.51 -6.29
N GLU A 215 -2.99 -40.16 -6.93
CA GLU A 215 -3.01 -39.57 -8.29
C GLU A 215 -3.22 -38.05 -8.32
N LYS A 216 -3.49 -37.40 -7.18
CA LYS A 216 -4.01 -36.01 -7.12
C LYS A 216 -2.98 -34.89 -7.27
N HIS A 217 -1.69 -35.20 -7.38
CA HIS A 217 -0.65 -34.19 -7.64
C HIS A 217 0.18 -34.55 -8.87
N LYS A 218 -0.47 -34.62 -10.05
CA LYS A 218 0.28 -34.70 -11.31
C LYS A 218 1.09 -33.42 -11.49
N VAL A 219 2.41 -33.58 -11.50
CA VAL A 219 3.37 -32.52 -11.80
C VAL A 219 3.50 -32.41 -13.31
N PHE A 220 3.24 -31.22 -13.85
CA PHE A 220 3.36 -30.92 -15.26
C PHE A 220 4.65 -30.12 -15.48
N ASN A 221 5.43 -30.53 -16.48
CA ASN A 221 6.49 -29.68 -17.00
C ASN A 221 5.85 -28.66 -17.96
N VAL A 222 5.83 -27.39 -17.55
CA VAL A 222 5.23 -26.30 -18.32
C VAL A 222 6.36 -25.48 -18.94
N VAL A 223 6.23 -25.18 -20.22
CA VAL A 223 7.16 -24.33 -20.97
C VAL A 223 6.45 -23.02 -21.30
N THR A 224 7.06 -21.89 -20.96
CA THR A 224 6.55 -20.56 -21.36
C THR A 224 6.86 -20.26 -22.82
N SER A 225 6.23 -19.22 -23.39
CA SER A 225 6.56 -18.73 -24.74
C SER A 225 8.03 -18.32 -24.89
N SER A 226 8.68 -17.86 -23.81
CA SER A 226 10.12 -17.55 -23.78
C SER A 226 11.01 -18.79 -23.53
N ASN A 227 10.46 -19.99 -23.73
CA ASN A 227 11.14 -21.28 -23.53
C ASN A 227 11.73 -21.44 -22.11
N ILE A 228 11.02 -20.96 -21.08
CA ILE A 228 11.39 -21.20 -19.67
C ILE A 228 10.58 -22.39 -19.18
N ARG A 229 11.27 -23.43 -18.70
CA ARG A 229 10.66 -24.65 -18.19
C ARG A 229 10.51 -24.58 -16.68
N PHE A 230 9.34 -24.94 -16.17
CA PHE A 230 9.11 -25.04 -14.73
C PHE A 230 8.02 -26.07 -14.42
N TYR A 231 8.06 -26.63 -13.22
CA TYR A 231 7.09 -27.60 -12.76
C TYR A 231 5.85 -26.93 -12.17
N ARG A 232 4.67 -27.39 -12.57
CA ARG A 232 3.38 -26.95 -12.04
C ARG A 232 2.57 -28.12 -11.53
N ILE A 233 2.09 -28.01 -10.30
CA ILE A 233 1.19 -29.00 -9.71
C ILE A 233 -0.25 -28.65 -10.11
N LYS A 234 -0.96 -29.56 -10.78
CA LYS A 234 -2.36 -29.35 -11.18
C LYS A 234 -3.26 -29.23 -9.94
N GLY A 235 -4.22 -28.31 -9.99
CA GLY A 235 -5.15 -28.03 -8.88
C GLY A 235 -4.64 -27.01 -7.86
N ASN A 236 -3.32 -26.78 -7.78
CA ASN A 236 -2.76 -25.78 -6.89
C ASN A 236 -2.59 -24.42 -7.59
N THR A 237 -3.00 -23.36 -6.90
CA THR A 237 -2.71 -21.98 -7.32
C THR A 237 -1.20 -21.76 -7.25
N GLN A 238 -0.63 -21.24 -8.34
CA GLN A 238 0.79 -20.94 -8.40
C GLN A 238 1.17 -19.90 -7.33
N PRO A 239 2.20 -20.16 -6.51
CA PRO A 239 2.70 -19.18 -5.56
C PRO A 239 3.12 -17.88 -6.27
N ASN A 240 2.73 -16.73 -5.72
CA ASN A 240 3.00 -15.44 -6.35
C ASN A 240 4.50 -15.20 -6.61
N TRP A 241 5.38 -15.64 -5.70
CA TRP A 241 6.83 -15.49 -5.84
C TRP A 241 7.37 -16.20 -7.10
N LEU A 242 6.82 -17.37 -7.45
CA LEU A 242 7.22 -18.13 -8.63
C LEU A 242 6.75 -17.41 -9.91
N SER A 243 5.53 -16.87 -9.91
CA SER A 243 5.03 -16.04 -11.03
C SER A 243 5.90 -14.81 -11.25
N VAL A 244 6.32 -14.14 -10.17
CA VAL A 244 7.23 -12.98 -10.24
C VAL A 244 8.60 -13.39 -10.78
N LEU A 245 9.13 -14.53 -10.35
CA LEU A 245 10.41 -15.06 -10.83
C LEU A 245 10.36 -15.36 -12.33
N ILE A 246 9.35 -16.12 -12.79
CA ILE A 246 9.16 -16.43 -14.22
C ILE A 246 9.03 -15.15 -15.04
N LYS A 247 8.23 -14.18 -14.58
CA LYS A 247 8.09 -12.88 -15.24
C LYS A 247 9.42 -12.14 -15.37
N ARG A 248 10.25 -12.13 -14.31
CA ARG A 248 11.57 -11.49 -14.35
C ARG A 248 12.51 -12.18 -15.35
N LEU A 249 12.50 -13.51 -15.40
CA LEU A 249 13.30 -14.29 -16.33
C LEU A 249 12.84 -14.06 -17.79
N THR A 250 11.53 -14.04 -18.04
CA THR A 250 10.95 -13.70 -19.35
C THR A 250 11.41 -12.31 -19.78
N LEU A 251 11.23 -11.29 -18.94
CA LEU A 251 11.65 -9.92 -19.27
C LEU A 251 13.15 -9.80 -19.53
N ARG A 252 13.98 -10.59 -18.85
CA ARG A 252 15.42 -10.62 -19.09
C ARG A 252 15.75 -11.22 -20.46
N LYS A 253 15.11 -12.33 -20.83
CA LYS A 253 15.24 -12.94 -22.16
C LYS A 253 14.75 -12.01 -23.26
N ASP A 254 13.59 -11.39 -23.08
CA ASP A 254 13.02 -10.46 -24.07
C ASP A 254 13.94 -9.25 -24.32
N ARG A 255 14.59 -8.72 -23.26
CA ARG A 255 15.58 -7.65 -23.41
C ARG A 255 16.83 -8.12 -24.15
N ALA A 256 17.33 -9.31 -23.84
CA ALA A 256 18.48 -9.87 -24.53
C ALA A 256 18.18 -10.11 -26.01
N PHE A 257 16.98 -10.63 -26.32
CA PHE A 257 16.51 -10.83 -27.68
C PHE A 257 16.43 -9.52 -28.47
N ARG A 258 15.81 -8.47 -27.92
CA ARG A 258 15.78 -7.14 -28.56
C ARG A 258 17.18 -6.60 -28.81
N SER A 259 18.08 -6.71 -27.83
CA SER A 259 19.46 -6.27 -28.00
C SER A 259 20.21 -7.06 -29.08
N ILE A 260 19.90 -8.34 -29.28
CA ILE A 260 20.46 -9.11 -30.40
C ILE A 260 19.89 -8.59 -31.71
N GLN A 261 18.57 -8.40 -31.80
CA GLN A 261 17.90 -7.91 -33.00
C GLN A 261 18.44 -6.53 -33.43
N ASP A 262 18.60 -5.60 -32.48
CA ASP A 262 19.17 -4.27 -32.76
C ASP A 262 20.63 -4.37 -33.29
N LEU A 263 21.41 -5.32 -32.78
CA LEU A 263 22.80 -5.55 -33.25
C LEU A 263 22.84 -6.24 -34.61
N GLU A 264 21.89 -7.14 -34.89
CA GLU A 264 21.75 -7.81 -36.18
C GLU A 264 21.36 -6.83 -37.28
N GLU A 265 20.47 -5.87 -36.99
CA GLU A 265 20.11 -4.79 -37.91
C GLU A 265 21.35 -3.96 -38.31
N ILE A 266 22.12 -3.48 -37.33
CA ILE A 266 23.37 -2.73 -37.59
C ILE A 266 24.38 -3.60 -38.33
N PHE A 267 24.47 -4.90 -38.01
CA PHE A 267 25.37 -5.82 -38.69
C PHE A 267 24.99 -5.97 -40.18
N CYS A 268 23.70 -6.07 -40.49
CA CYS A 268 23.20 -6.11 -41.86
C CYS A 268 23.53 -4.81 -42.61
N ASP A 269 23.28 -3.64 -42.01
CA ASP A 269 23.59 -2.34 -42.61
C ASP A 269 25.09 -2.23 -42.96
N MET A 270 25.97 -2.65 -42.05
CA MET A 270 27.43 -2.64 -42.28
C MET A 270 27.87 -3.60 -43.39
N ARG A 271 27.17 -4.73 -43.55
CA ARG A 271 27.42 -5.68 -44.65
C ARG A 271 26.94 -5.15 -45.99
N GLU A 272 25.81 -4.45 -46.01
CA GLU A 272 25.30 -3.78 -47.21
C GLU A 272 26.24 -2.66 -47.66
N GLU A 273 26.76 -1.88 -46.71
CA GLU A 273 27.76 -0.84 -46.97
C GLU A 273 29.07 -1.45 -47.53
N GLU A 274 29.57 -2.54 -46.93
CA GLU A 274 30.74 -3.27 -47.46
C GLU A 274 30.51 -3.74 -48.90
N ALA A 275 29.33 -4.31 -49.20
CA ALA A 275 28.97 -4.76 -50.52
C ALA A 275 28.80 -3.61 -51.52
N PHE A 276 28.29 -2.47 -51.06
CA PHE A 276 28.15 -1.25 -51.85
C PHE A 276 29.52 -0.70 -52.28
N LEU A 277 30.46 -0.56 -51.34
CA LEU A 277 31.83 -0.14 -51.63
C LEU A 277 32.53 -1.08 -52.61
N ALA A 278 32.34 -2.39 -52.44
CA ALA A 278 32.89 -3.40 -53.34
C ALA A 278 32.36 -3.22 -54.79
N ARG A 279 31.08 -2.87 -54.96
CA ARG A 279 30.49 -2.59 -56.29
C ARG A 279 31.03 -1.31 -56.92
N LEU A 280 31.38 -0.31 -56.12
CA LEU A 280 31.95 0.94 -56.61
C LEU A 280 33.42 0.82 -57.06
N GLY A 281 34.10 -0.29 -56.72
CA GLY A 281 35.53 -0.45 -57.00
C GLY A 281 36.42 0.53 -56.23
N VAL A 282 35.89 1.14 -55.16
CA VAL A 282 36.61 2.12 -54.36
C VAL A 282 37.51 1.38 -53.37
N HIS A 283 38.82 1.44 -53.58
CA HIS A 283 39.83 0.93 -52.67
C HIS A 283 40.19 1.99 -51.63
N ASP A 284 39.22 2.37 -50.80
CA ASP A 284 39.49 3.26 -49.66
C ASP A 284 40.27 2.48 -48.58
N HIS A 285 41.52 2.88 -48.37
CA HIS A 285 42.42 2.25 -47.41
C HIS A 285 42.06 2.53 -45.95
N GLY A 286 41.20 3.50 -45.66
CA GLY A 286 40.80 3.87 -44.29
C GLY A 286 39.45 3.29 -43.87
N TYR A 287 38.43 3.47 -44.69
CA TYR A 287 37.04 3.16 -44.31
C TYR A 287 36.71 1.66 -44.32
N LEU A 288 37.17 0.92 -45.33
CA LEU A 288 36.86 -0.50 -45.48
C LEU A 288 37.41 -1.38 -44.33
N PRO A 289 38.66 -1.18 -43.83
CA PRO A 289 39.14 -1.88 -42.65
C PRO A 289 38.32 -1.61 -41.38
N GLU A 290 37.80 -0.39 -41.21
CA GLU A 290 36.97 -0.02 -40.05
C GLU A 290 35.61 -0.72 -40.08
N ILE A 291 34.98 -0.83 -41.26
CA ILE A 291 33.74 -1.59 -41.43
C ILE A 291 33.96 -3.06 -41.05
N LYS A 292 35.00 -3.70 -41.60
CA LYS A 292 35.32 -5.11 -41.30
C LYS A 292 35.57 -5.35 -39.81
N LYS A 293 36.33 -4.46 -39.18
CA LYS A 293 36.56 -4.49 -37.73
C LYS A 293 35.24 -4.37 -36.95
N THR A 294 34.33 -3.50 -37.39
CA THR A 294 33.03 -3.29 -36.75
C THR A 294 32.14 -4.52 -36.89
N ILE A 295 32.08 -5.12 -38.08
CA ILE A 295 31.38 -6.39 -38.36
C ILE A 295 31.88 -7.50 -37.41
N ASP A 296 33.19 -7.63 -37.25
CA ASP A 296 33.79 -8.64 -36.34
C ASP A 296 33.38 -8.39 -34.88
N ILE A 297 33.45 -7.14 -34.42
CA ILE A 297 33.03 -6.76 -33.06
C ILE A 297 31.55 -7.06 -32.84
N LEU A 298 30.68 -6.72 -33.79
CA LEU A 298 29.24 -6.98 -33.70
C LEU A 298 28.96 -8.49 -33.67
N SER A 299 29.61 -9.26 -34.53
CA SER A 299 29.49 -10.72 -34.55
C SER A 299 29.89 -11.35 -33.20
N GLN A 300 31.02 -10.92 -32.63
CA GLN A 300 31.47 -11.39 -31.32
C GLN A 300 30.50 -11.01 -30.20
N ARG A 301 29.93 -9.80 -30.23
CA ARG A 301 28.95 -9.35 -29.24
C ARG A 301 27.65 -10.15 -29.32
N ILE A 302 27.13 -10.38 -30.52
CA ILE A 302 25.92 -11.20 -30.73
C ILE A 302 26.15 -12.62 -30.19
N LYS A 303 27.28 -13.24 -30.52
CA LYS A 303 27.66 -14.58 -29.99
C LYS A 303 27.73 -14.59 -28.46
N THR A 304 28.34 -13.57 -27.87
CA THR A 304 28.49 -13.46 -26.41
C THR A 304 27.14 -13.31 -25.71
N ILE A 305 26.25 -12.44 -26.21
CA ILE A 305 24.92 -12.23 -25.63
C ILE A 305 24.07 -13.50 -25.78
N THR A 306 24.18 -14.17 -26.92
CA THR A 306 23.47 -15.42 -27.22
C THR A 306 23.87 -16.52 -26.24
N HIS A 307 25.17 -16.78 -26.11
CA HIS A 307 25.69 -17.79 -25.17
C HIS A 307 25.32 -17.46 -23.71
N LYS A 308 25.42 -16.19 -23.30
CA LYS A 308 25.14 -15.78 -21.91
C LYS A 308 23.67 -15.94 -21.49
N ASN A 309 22.72 -15.85 -22.42
CA ASN A 309 21.29 -15.79 -22.08
C ASN A 309 20.47 -17.00 -22.56
N PHE A 310 21.01 -17.80 -23.50
CA PHE A 310 20.28 -18.90 -24.13
C PHE A 310 20.96 -20.27 -24.04
N SER A 311 22.17 -20.36 -23.49
CA SER A 311 22.81 -21.62 -23.05
C SER A 311 22.26 -22.08 -21.70
#